data_AF-A0A7C2ZTF5-F1
#
_entry.id   AF-A0A7C2ZTF5-F1
#
_cell.length_a   1.000
_cell.length_b   1.000
_cell.length_c   1.000
_cell.angle_alpha   90.00
_cell.angle_beta   90.00
_cell.angle_gamma   90.00
#
_symmetry.space_group_name_H-M   'P 1'
#
loop_
_entity.id
_entity.type
_entity.pdbx_description
1 polymer ?
#
loop_
_entity_poly.entity_id
_entity_poly.type
_entity_poly.pdbx_seq_one_letter_code
_entity_poly.pdbx_strand_id
1 'polypeptide(L)'
;SYFDLAPPTVYHNCPELNTTDPIELLPAKGWRNLPLSGLTPFDAELPVVPSTEGSGPTYYALVWGKDGKYDRVSISPSRDFSEIIATLSVGEWSDWIRAGFKTADQGEAEGAFRFKLVELSSDGARMRLYRSDAYPTDGRFCSNPDLGKRLVSELGPYIHSGMTVGLHCHGQLDWETADEVMAEEAEWWAEAAYMAMKSADASLLVLHWHILDEIGHRFIPLIDPTGTNYDPNRADEYWQIVRNYYRATDRFVGEFLKRFDDGETLFVVVSDHGMPANKKAVSLINLFKDRGWVSLTSDGKGVDWAHSKLFFAQNHLWINLKGRDEGGVVPPEEYESLRSQVLTAMRDLKDPETGEHVFAFVLTREDAPMVGLWGDYIGDLVFCYSGGYRWSGPEVLRMGEDRVVFPCGGGNHGPMIPTYETDATSVMGTLIMYGPGIRPGVKPPKLEQAGICTTDVAPTVAHLMGFDAPAQTEGRVLREFLIKGYSGRPERVLKPTARPIKRRPTVKPKPITLQGDVTDEE
;
A
#
# COMPACT_ATOMS: atom_id res chain seq x y z
N SER A 1 -0.38 9.20 0.32
CA SER A 1 0.57 9.42 1.43
C SER A 1 -0.01 10.50 2.36
N TYR A 2 0.40 10.56 3.64
CA TYR A 2 -0.16 11.52 4.62
C TYR A 2 0.19 12.99 4.36
N PHE A 3 1.20 13.26 3.53
CA PHE A 3 1.73 14.61 3.34
C PHE A 3 1.46 15.18 1.94
N ASP A 4 0.91 14.39 1.01
CA ASP A 4 0.65 14.85 -0.36
C ASP A 4 -0.36 16.01 -0.31
N LEU A 5 0.01 17.16 -0.85
CA LEU A 5 -0.87 18.32 -0.93
C LEU A 5 -1.93 18.12 -2.02
N ALA A 6 -1.59 17.39 -3.08
CA ALA A 6 -2.51 16.94 -4.12
C ALA A 6 -2.06 15.56 -4.64
N PRO A 7 -2.97 14.60 -4.87
CA PRO A 7 -2.63 13.29 -5.43
C PRO A 7 -2.17 13.42 -6.89
N PRO A 8 -1.36 12.50 -7.43
CA PRO A 8 -1.04 12.51 -8.85
C PRO A 8 -2.32 12.30 -9.67
N THR A 9 -2.33 12.78 -10.90
CA THR A 9 -3.47 12.59 -11.81
C THR A 9 -3.02 12.52 -13.26
N VAL A 10 -3.90 12.06 -14.12
CA VAL A 10 -3.75 12.13 -15.57
C VAL A 10 -4.91 12.96 -16.11
N TYR A 11 -4.63 14.18 -16.58
CA TYR A 11 -5.63 14.96 -17.30
C TYR A 11 -5.80 14.36 -18.69
N HIS A 12 -7.01 13.93 -19.04
CA HIS A 12 -7.27 13.29 -20.33
C HIS A 12 -8.67 13.56 -20.89
N ASN A 13 -8.83 13.40 -22.19
CA ASN A 13 -10.13 13.41 -22.86
C ASN A 13 -10.50 12.02 -23.46
N CYS A 14 -9.85 10.96 -22.97
CA CYS A 14 -10.05 9.57 -23.37
C CYS A 14 -11.21 8.91 -22.59
N PRO A 15 -12.40 8.67 -23.16
CA PRO A 15 -13.57 8.19 -22.43
C PRO A 15 -13.42 6.78 -21.84
N GLU A 16 -12.49 5.98 -22.35
CA GLU A 16 -12.18 4.64 -21.85
C GLU A 16 -11.37 4.64 -20.55
N LEU A 17 -10.71 5.76 -20.22
CA LEU A 17 -9.99 5.92 -18.97
C LEU A 17 -11.01 6.40 -17.92
N ASN A 18 -11.51 5.46 -17.11
CA ASN A 18 -12.44 5.74 -16.03
C ASN A 18 -11.68 6.43 -14.87
N THR A 19 -11.31 7.70 -15.03
CA THR A 19 -10.46 8.46 -14.09
C THR A 19 -11.20 9.60 -13.39
N THR A 20 -10.51 10.22 -12.43
CA THR A 20 -11.03 11.29 -11.57
C THR A 20 -11.06 12.67 -12.22
N ASP A 21 -10.23 12.94 -13.23
CA ASP A 21 -10.01 14.30 -13.76
C ASP A 21 -10.09 14.38 -15.30
N PRO A 22 -11.25 14.06 -15.90
CA PRO A 22 -11.45 14.25 -17.33
C PRO A 22 -11.39 15.74 -17.68
N ILE A 23 -10.79 16.05 -18.83
CA ILE A 23 -10.76 17.39 -19.41
C ILE A 23 -11.44 17.40 -20.77
N GLU A 24 -11.93 18.58 -21.15
CA GLU A 24 -12.43 18.83 -22.49
C GLU A 24 -11.41 19.68 -23.26
N LEU A 25 -11.01 19.22 -24.45
CA LEU A 25 -10.17 19.99 -25.36
C LEU A 25 -11.08 20.86 -26.23
N LEU A 26 -11.05 22.17 -25.99
CA LEU A 26 -11.85 23.15 -26.72
C LEU A 26 -10.96 24.03 -27.59
N PRO A 27 -11.44 24.57 -28.74
CA PRO A 27 -10.65 25.53 -29.50
C PRO A 27 -10.24 26.71 -28.61
N ALA A 28 -8.94 27.00 -28.58
CA ALA A 28 -8.35 27.97 -27.67
C ALA A 28 -8.97 29.36 -27.85
N LYS A 29 -9.61 29.87 -26.80
CA LYS A 29 -10.27 31.19 -26.77
C LYS A 29 -9.67 32.08 -25.68
N GLY A 30 -9.56 33.37 -25.98
CA GLY A 30 -9.05 34.36 -25.01
C GLY A 30 -7.54 34.31 -24.76
N TRP A 31 -6.81 33.48 -25.50
CA TRP A 31 -5.35 33.41 -25.43
C TRP A 31 -4.67 34.62 -26.06
N ARG A 32 -3.64 35.15 -25.38
CA ARG A 32 -2.72 36.15 -25.93
C ARG A 32 -1.42 35.50 -26.38
N ASN A 33 -0.77 36.12 -27.37
CA ASN A 33 0.57 35.75 -27.87
C ASN A 33 0.69 34.31 -28.41
N LEU A 34 -0.40 33.75 -28.97
CA LEU A 34 -0.44 32.38 -29.49
C LEU A 34 0.73 32.05 -30.44
N PRO A 35 1.21 30.79 -30.43
CA PRO A 35 2.30 30.37 -31.28
C PRO A 35 1.86 30.34 -32.75
N LEU A 36 2.81 30.60 -33.65
CA LEU A 36 2.61 30.41 -35.08
C LEU A 36 2.66 28.89 -35.38
N SER A 37 1.50 28.24 -35.39
CA SER A 37 1.34 26.79 -35.59
C SER A 37 0.79 26.40 -36.98
N GLY A 38 0.00 27.28 -37.60
CA GLY A 38 -0.78 26.94 -38.80
C GLY A 38 -2.00 26.02 -38.53
N LEU A 39 -2.24 25.67 -37.27
CA LEU A 39 -3.37 24.89 -36.77
C LEU A 39 -4.15 25.70 -35.72
N THR A 40 -5.46 25.50 -35.62
CA THR A 40 -6.25 26.08 -34.52
C THR A 40 -5.86 25.39 -33.21
N PRO A 41 -5.23 26.09 -32.24
CA PRO A 41 -4.86 25.46 -30.98
C PRO A 41 -6.09 25.03 -30.18
N PHE A 42 -5.95 24.01 -29.34
CA PHE A 42 -6.94 23.65 -28.32
C PHE A 42 -6.44 24.06 -26.93
N ASP A 43 -7.34 24.36 -26.00
CA ASP A 43 -7.00 24.56 -24.59
C ASP A 43 -7.87 23.74 -23.65
N ALA A 44 -7.34 23.52 -22.44
CA ALA A 44 -8.03 22.91 -21.32
C ALA A 44 -7.52 23.51 -20.00
N GLU A 45 -8.38 23.55 -18.99
CA GLU A 45 -8.00 23.93 -17.63
C GLU A 45 -7.44 22.72 -16.89
N LEU A 46 -6.39 22.94 -16.11
CA LEU A 46 -5.66 21.92 -15.35
C LEU A 46 -5.70 22.31 -13.86
N PRO A 47 -6.83 22.05 -13.16
CA PRO A 47 -6.90 22.31 -11.72
C PRO A 47 -6.01 21.33 -10.96
N VAL A 48 -5.19 21.83 -10.03
CA VAL A 48 -4.41 20.98 -9.12
C VAL A 48 -5.21 20.86 -7.81
N VAL A 49 -6.12 19.90 -7.79
CA VAL A 49 -7.07 19.69 -6.68
C VAL A 49 -6.32 19.14 -5.46
N PRO A 50 -6.42 19.78 -4.28
CA PRO A 50 -5.75 19.28 -3.09
C PRO A 50 -6.34 17.96 -2.57
N SER A 51 -5.56 17.21 -1.78
CA SER A 51 -5.94 15.91 -1.21
C SER A 51 -7.07 15.99 -0.17
N THR A 52 -7.25 17.15 0.45
CA THR A 52 -8.31 17.45 1.43
C THR A 52 -9.00 18.76 1.06
N GLU A 53 -10.09 19.12 1.75
CA GLU A 53 -10.79 20.38 1.52
C GLU A 53 -9.82 21.57 1.54
N GLY A 54 -9.86 22.43 0.51
CA GLY A 54 -8.82 23.44 0.33
C GLY A 54 -8.80 24.11 -1.04
N SER A 55 -7.66 24.75 -1.35
CA SER A 55 -7.40 25.36 -2.66
C SER A 55 -5.98 25.08 -3.15
N GLY A 56 -5.84 24.75 -4.44
CA GLY A 56 -4.57 24.67 -5.16
C GLY A 56 -4.55 25.58 -6.39
N PRO A 57 -3.44 25.64 -7.13
CA PRO A 57 -3.34 26.43 -8.36
C PRO A 57 -4.15 25.82 -9.50
N THR A 58 -4.48 26.64 -10.49
CA THR A 58 -5.01 26.21 -11.79
C THR A 58 -4.06 26.63 -12.89
N TYR A 59 -3.77 25.72 -13.81
CA TYR A 59 -3.00 25.99 -15.02
C TYR A 59 -3.87 25.80 -16.26
N TYR A 60 -3.32 26.14 -17.42
CA TYR A 60 -3.94 25.96 -18.71
C TYR A 60 -3.01 25.18 -19.63
N ALA A 61 -3.50 24.08 -20.20
CA ALA A 61 -2.87 23.41 -21.31
C ALA A 61 -3.23 24.13 -22.62
N LEU A 62 -2.25 24.36 -23.49
CA LEU A 62 -2.46 24.75 -24.88
C LEU A 62 -1.86 23.68 -25.77
N VAL A 63 -2.71 22.97 -26.51
CA VAL A 63 -2.33 21.97 -27.51
C VAL A 63 -2.11 22.65 -28.84
N TRP A 64 -0.93 22.50 -29.43
CA TRP A 64 -0.57 23.09 -30.70
C TRP A 64 0.45 22.21 -31.42
N GLY A 65 0.84 22.61 -32.63
CA GLY A 65 1.94 21.93 -33.32
C GLY A 65 2.36 22.66 -34.58
N LYS A 66 3.10 21.97 -35.43
CA LYS A 66 3.63 22.50 -36.70
C LYS A 66 3.41 21.48 -37.81
N ASP A 67 3.62 21.91 -39.05
CA ASP A 67 3.59 21.04 -40.23
C ASP A 67 2.29 20.22 -40.37
N GLY A 68 1.16 20.81 -39.92
CA GLY A 68 -0.17 20.23 -40.03
C GLY A 68 -0.47 19.13 -39.02
N LYS A 69 0.33 18.94 -37.97
CA LYS A 69 0.07 17.98 -36.87
C LYS A 69 0.22 18.63 -35.50
N TYR A 70 -0.60 18.18 -34.54
CA TYR A 70 -0.41 18.51 -33.12
C TYR A 70 0.68 17.62 -32.54
N ASP A 71 1.65 18.24 -31.86
CA ASP A 71 2.81 17.53 -31.32
C ASP A 71 3.39 18.20 -30.06
N ARG A 72 2.75 19.27 -29.56
CA ARG A 72 3.17 20.02 -28.38
C ARG A 72 2.00 20.36 -27.48
N VAL A 73 2.27 20.33 -26.17
CA VAL A 73 1.41 20.90 -25.15
C VAL A 73 2.21 21.91 -24.34
N SER A 74 1.75 23.16 -24.32
CA SER A 74 2.30 24.19 -23.46
C SER A 74 1.45 24.35 -22.20
N ILE A 75 2.08 24.56 -21.05
CA ILE A 75 1.44 24.76 -19.75
C ILE A 75 1.71 26.20 -19.31
N SER A 76 0.66 26.92 -18.93
CA SER A 76 0.74 28.32 -18.50
C SER A 76 -0.16 28.59 -17.29
N PRO A 77 0.22 29.48 -16.34
CA PRO A 77 -0.65 29.89 -15.23
C PRO A 77 -1.82 30.79 -15.68
N SER A 78 -1.78 31.31 -16.90
CA SER A 78 -2.84 32.13 -17.48
C SER A 78 -3.03 31.79 -18.96
N ARG A 79 -4.08 32.34 -19.60
CA ARG A 79 -4.27 32.25 -21.06
C ARG A 79 -3.36 33.26 -21.80
N ASP A 80 -2.07 33.21 -21.51
CA ASP A 80 -1.03 33.98 -22.18
C ASP A 80 0.15 33.07 -22.50
N PHE A 81 0.46 32.93 -23.79
CA PHE A 81 1.56 32.07 -24.25
C PHE A 81 2.93 32.62 -23.83
N SER A 82 3.04 33.92 -23.55
CA SER A 82 4.31 34.49 -23.07
C SER A 82 4.64 34.13 -21.61
N GLU A 83 3.66 33.59 -20.87
CA GLU A 83 3.81 33.16 -19.46
C GLU A 83 4.01 31.65 -19.31
N ILE A 84 4.27 30.94 -20.41
CA ILE A 84 4.48 29.49 -20.40
C ILE A 84 5.59 29.10 -19.43
N ILE A 85 5.30 28.08 -18.62
CA ILE A 85 6.24 27.48 -17.68
C ILE A 85 6.80 26.14 -18.18
N ALA A 86 6.14 25.51 -19.15
CA ALA A 86 6.63 24.30 -19.81
C ALA A 86 6.03 24.13 -21.22
N THR A 87 6.81 23.60 -22.16
CA THR A 87 6.33 23.11 -23.46
C THR A 87 6.84 21.70 -23.66
N LEU A 88 5.94 20.75 -23.80
CA LEU A 88 6.22 19.32 -23.77
C LEU A 88 5.82 18.66 -25.09
N SER A 89 6.70 17.77 -25.55
CA SER A 89 6.42 16.71 -26.53
C SER A 89 6.11 15.42 -25.80
N VAL A 90 5.52 14.43 -26.49
CA VAL A 90 5.20 13.12 -25.88
C VAL A 90 6.48 12.49 -25.31
N GLY A 91 6.42 12.07 -24.05
CA GLY A 91 7.53 11.52 -23.26
C GLY A 91 8.31 12.56 -22.45
N GLU A 92 8.15 13.86 -22.72
CA GLU A 92 8.92 14.91 -22.02
C GLU A 92 8.28 15.32 -20.69
N TRP A 93 9.13 15.55 -19.69
CA TRP A 93 8.77 16.13 -18.40
C TRP A 93 9.00 17.64 -18.38
N SER A 94 8.18 18.38 -17.63
CA SER A 94 8.47 19.75 -17.26
C SER A 94 9.61 19.81 -16.24
N ASP A 95 10.20 20.99 -16.04
CA ASP A 95 10.94 21.28 -14.80
C ASP A 95 10.01 21.23 -13.59
N TRP A 96 10.58 21.28 -12.38
CA TRP A 96 9.82 21.39 -11.13
C TRP A 96 9.01 22.68 -11.08
N ILE A 97 7.72 22.56 -10.85
CA ILE A 97 6.80 23.68 -10.66
C ILE A 97 6.50 23.79 -9.16
N ARG A 98 6.60 24.99 -8.61
CA ARG A 98 6.30 25.30 -7.20
C ARG A 98 5.06 26.19 -7.12
N ALA A 99 4.15 25.86 -6.22
CA ALA A 99 2.92 26.63 -6.03
C ALA A 99 2.42 26.57 -4.58
N GLY A 100 1.62 27.57 -4.20
CA GLY A 100 0.96 27.61 -2.90
C GLY A 100 -0.30 26.73 -2.87
N PHE A 101 -0.46 26.00 -1.78
CA PHE A 101 -1.62 25.18 -1.46
C PHE A 101 -2.19 25.59 -0.11
N LYS A 102 -3.49 25.40 0.05
CA LYS A 102 -4.18 25.44 1.34
C LYS A 102 -4.97 24.15 1.48
N THR A 103 -4.72 23.39 2.54
CA THR A 103 -5.40 22.12 2.86
C THR A 103 -5.99 22.18 4.26
N ALA A 104 -7.06 21.44 4.53
CA ALA A 104 -7.73 21.45 5.83
C ALA A 104 -6.87 20.84 6.95
N ASP A 105 -6.09 19.81 6.61
CA ASP A 105 -5.25 19.03 7.53
C ASP A 105 -3.84 19.61 7.70
N GLN A 106 -3.26 20.19 6.65
CA GLN A 106 -1.88 20.73 6.69
C GLN A 106 -1.78 22.25 6.63
N GLY A 107 -2.88 22.98 6.43
CA GLY A 107 -2.88 24.45 6.32
C GLY A 107 -2.20 24.94 5.04
N GLU A 108 -1.51 26.09 5.12
CA GLU A 108 -0.80 26.68 3.98
C GLU A 108 0.59 26.04 3.79
N ALA A 109 0.94 25.72 2.54
CA ALA A 109 2.20 25.10 2.17
C ALA A 109 2.62 25.46 0.74
N GLU A 110 3.93 25.50 0.48
CA GLU A 110 4.44 25.41 -0.90
C GLU A 110 4.60 23.94 -1.28
N GLY A 111 3.92 23.53 -2.35
CA GLY A 111 4.07 22.21 -2.97
C GLY A 111 4.89 22.28 -4.24
N ALA A 112 5.55 21.19 -4.58
CA ALA A 112 6.20 21.00 -5.88
C ALA A 112 5.69 19.75 -6.60
N PHE A 113 5.56 19.85 -7.91
CA PHE A 113 5.12 18.78 -8.81
C PHE A 113 5.68 19.00 -10.23
N ARG A 114 5.49 18.02 -11.11
CA ARG A 114 5.87 18.09 -12.53
C ARG A 114 4.75 17.58 -13.42
N PHE A 115 4.79 17.96 -14.69
CA PHE A 115 3.93 17.39 -15.72
C PHE A 115 4.75 16.52 -16.69
N LYS A 116 4.13 15.47 -17.22
CA LYS A 116 4.64 14.68 -18.35
C LYS A 116 3.56 14.52 -19.40
N LEU A 117 3.88 14.83 -20.67
CA LEU A 117 2.96 14.53 -21.76
C LEU A 117 3.05 13.05 -22.12
N VAL A 118 2.02 12.28 -21.79
CA VAL A 118 1.97 10.82 -21.95
C VAL A 118 1.45 10.43 -23.34
N GLU A 119 0.40 11.10 -23.81
CA GLU A 119 -0.21 10.83 -25.11
C GLU A 119 -0.64 12.14 -25.75
N LEU A 120 -0.40 12.26 -27.06
CA LEU A 120 -1.01 13.29 -27.91
C LEU A 120 -1.21 12.72 -29.32
N SER A 121 -2.44 12.66 -29.80
CA SER A 121 -2.72 12.25 -31.18
C SER A 121 -2.37 13.37 -32.17
N SER A 122 -1.94 13.01 -33.38
CA SER A 122 -1.51 13.98 -34.39
C SER A 122 -2.61 14.92 -34.87
N ASP A 123 -3.87 14.56 -34.66
CA ASP A 123 -5.06 15.39 -34.94
C ASP A 123 -5.53 16.22 -33.74
N GLY A 124 -4.85 16.11 -32.59
CA GLY A 124 -5.16 16.83 -31.35
C GLY A 124 -6.42 16.35 -30.65
N ALA A 125 -7.06 15.28 -31.15
CA ALA A 125 -8.31 14.76 -30.62
C ALA A 125 -8.14 13.94 -29.33
N ARG A 126 -6.92 13.50 -29.00
CA ARG A 126 -6.61 12.73 -27.80
C ARG A 126 -5.38 13.27 -27.10
N MET A 127 -5.48 13.46 -25.79
CA MET A 127 -4.37 13.87 -24.93
C MET A 127 -4.43 13.14 -23.59
N ARG A 128 -3.27 12.75 -23.08
CA ARG A 128 -3.05 12.37 -21.68
C ARG A 128 -1.85 13.14 -21.16
N LEU A 129 -2.07 13.94 -20.13
CA LEU A 129 -1.04 14.73 -19.45
C LEU A 129 -0.98 14.27 -18.00
N TYR A 130 0.07 13.54 -17.64
CA TYR A 130 0.32 13.15 -16.27
C TYR A 130 0.84 14.33 -15.47
N ARG A 131 0.42 14.42 -14.21
CA ARG A 131 0.92 15.36 -13.21
C ARG A 131 1.24 14.57 -11.95
N SER A 132 2.46 14.72 -11.44
CA SER A 132 2.90 14.03 -10.21
C SER A 132 2.11 14.48 -8.98
N ASP A 133 2.24 13.78 -7.87
CA ASP A 133 1.80 14.34 -6.59
C ASP A 133 2.45 15.72 -6.36
N ALA A 134 1.68 16.61 -5.75
CA ALA A 134 2.22 17.86 -5.24
C ALA A 134 2.68 17.61 -3.80
N TYR A 135 3.99 17.61 -3.60
CA TYR A 135 4.57 17.28 -2.30
C TYR A 135 5.09 18.55 -1.59
N PRO A 136 4.91 18.68 -0.26
CA PRO A 136 5.34 19.86 0.48
C PRO A 136 6.87 20.00 0.49
N THR A 137 7.34 21.23 0.29
CA THR A 137 8.77 21.52 0.11
C THR A 137 9.43 22.18 1.31
N ASP A 138 8.67 22.43 2.37
CA ASP A 138 9.13 23.11 3.58
C ASP A 138 9.68 22.17 4.67
N GLY A 139 9.79 20.88 4.36
CA GLY A 139 10.33 19.84 5.23
C GLY A 139 9.37 19.24 6.25
N ARG A 140 8.08 19.62 6.24
CA ARG A 140 7.08 19.14 7.22
C ARG A 140 6.84 17.62 7.21
N PHE A 141 7.14 16.96 6.09
CA PHE A 141 7.04 15.51 5.94
C PHE A 141 8.08 14.75 6.79
N CYS A 142 9.08 15.44 7.31
CA CYS A 142 10.10 14.86 8.17
C CYS A 142 9.85 15.25 9.64
N SER A 143 9.96 14.28 10.55
CA SER A 143 9.86 14.53 12.00
C SER A 143 10.90 15.52 12.53
N ASN A 144 12.02 15.69 11.81
CA ASN A 144 12.95 16.79 11.96
C ASN A 144 12.82 17.73 10.75
N PRO A 145 12.12 18.88 10.89
CA PRO A 145 11.89 19.80 9.77
C PRO A 145 13.17 20.37 9.14
N ASP A 146 14.25 20.54 9.91
CA ASP A 146 15.51 21.04 9.37
C ASP A 146 16.17 19.99 8.45
N LEU A 147 16.06 18.71 8.82
CA LEU A 147 16.45 17.62 7.93
C LEU A 147 15.57 17.59 6.68
N GLY A 148 14.25 17.69 6.83
CA GLY A 148 13.31 17.73 5.70
C GLY A 148 13.62 18.84 4.69
N LYS A 149 13.87 20.07 5.16
CA LYS A 149 14.28 21.19 4.29
C LYS A 149 15.59 20.92 3.58
N ARG A 150 16.56 20.37 4.31
CA ARG A 150 17.86 20.03 3.76
C ARG A 150 17.74 18.97 2.65
N LEU A 151 16.93 17.93 2.87
CA LEU A 151 16.63 16.90 1.86
C LEU A 151 16.07 17.53 0.58
N VAL A 152 15.05 18.38 0.70
CA VAL A 152 14.47 19.07 -0.48
C VAL A 152 15.49 19.98 -1.18
N SER A 153 16.35 20.66 -0.42
CA SER A 153 17.34 21.57 -0.99
C SER A 153 18.50 20.86 -1.70
N GLU A 154 18.90 19.68 -1.23
CA GLU A 154 20.04 18.92 -1.77
C GLU A 154 19.62 17.90 -2.83
N LEU A 155 18.45 17.28 -2.68
CA LEU A 155 17.95 16.21 -3.57
C LEU A 155 16.88 16.70 -4.54
N GLY A 156 16.34 17.89 -4.33
CA GLY A 156 15.15 18.36 -5.01
C GLY A 156 13.87 17.87 -4.33
N PRO A 157 12.69 18.32 -4.83
CA PRO A 157 11.41 17.87 -4.31
C PRO A 157 11.21 16.36 -4.43
N TYR A 158 10.33 15.85 -3.58
CA TYR A 158 9.99 14.43 -3.52
C TYR A 158 8.71 14.15 -4.31
N ILE A 159 8.62 12.96 -4.92
CA ILE A 159 7.43 12.38 -5.54
C ILE A 159 7.25 11.00 -4.94
N HIS A 160 6.05 10.69 -4.45
CA HIS A 160 5.72 9.38 -3.91
C HIS A 160 5.17 8.46 -5.02
N SER A 161 5.88 7.38 -5.32
CA SER A 161 5.56 6.53 -6.47
C SER A 161 4.28 5.70 -6.30
N GLY A 162 3.86 5.35 -5.08
CA GLY A 162 2.69 4.48 -4.83
C GLY A 162 1.41 4.92 -5.55
N MET A 163 0.96 6.17 -5.37
CA MET A 163 -0.26 6.64 -6.07
C MET A 163 -0.09 6.67 -7.59
N THR A 164 1.13 6.88 -8.09
CA THR A 164 1.46 6.81 -9.53
C THR A 164 1.38 5.38 -10.04
N VAL A 165 1.86 4.42 -9.26
CA VAL A 165 1.68 2.98 -9.52
C VAL A 165 0.20 2.62 -9.54
N GLY A 166 -0.61 3.18 -8.64
CA GLY A 166 -2.06 3.03 -8.64
C GLY A 166 -2.70 3.46 -9.96
N LEU A 167 -2.29 4.59 -10.54
CA LEU A 167 -2.77 5.01 -11.86
C LEU A 167 -2.42 3.98 -12.95
N HIS A 168 -1.22 3.39 -12.93
CA HIS A 168 -0.86 2.32 -13.86
C HIS A 168 -1.67 1.02 -13.62
N CYS A 169 -1.86 0.61 -12.36
CA CYS A 169 -2.69 -0.55 -11.98
C CYS A 169 -4.11 -0.46 -12.54
N HIS A 170 -4.66 0.75 -12.63
CA HIS A 170 -6.00 1.02 -13.17
C HIS A 170 -6.01 1.32 -14.68
N GLY A 171 -4.88 1.16 -15.38
CA GLY A 171 -4.75 1.40 -16.82
C GLY A 171 -4.76 2.87 -17.23
N GLN A 172 -4.61 3.78 -16.26
CA GLN A 172 -4.70 5.22 -16.44
C GLN A 172 -3.36 5.87 -16.76
N LEU A 173 -2.25 5.17 -16.51
CA LEU A 173 -0.87 5.59 -16.79
C LEU A 173 -0.12 4.47 -17.54
N ASP A 174 0.89 4.83 -18.34
CA ASP A 174 1.77 3.85 -18.97
C ASP A 174 2.83 3.31 -17.98
N TRP A 175 3.48 2.20 -18.34
CA TRP A 175 4.51 1.57 -17.51
C TRP A 175 5.76 2.46 -17.44
N GLU A 176 6.16 3.06 -18.57
CA GLU A 176 7.38 3.85 -18.70
C GLU A 176 7.41 5.01 -17.70
N THR A 177 6.29 5.74 -17.56
CA THR A 177 6.16 6.85 -16.62
C THR A 177 6.14 6.36 -15.17
N ALA A 178 5.46 5.25 -14.89
CA ALA A 178 5.49 4.66 -13.55
C ALA A 178 6.90 4.21 -13.16
N ASP A 179 7.65 3.59 -14.09
CA ASP A 179 9.03 3.13 -13.85
C ASP A 179 10.01 4.28 -13.65
N GLU A 180 9.89 5.36 -14.43
CA GLU A 180 10.68 6.58 -14.25
C GLU A 180 10.47 7.17 -12.85
N VAL A 181 9.22 7.27 -12.39
CA VAL A 181 8.91 7.78 -11.04
C VAL A 181 9.46 6.85 -9.96
N MET A 182 9.34 5.53 -10.11
CA MET A 182 9.95 4.57 -9.17
C MET A 182 11.48 4.62 -9.20
N ALA A 183 12.10 4.91 -10.34
CA ALA A 183 13.55 5.06 -10.45
C ALA A 183 14.04 6.33 -9.73
N GLU A 184 13.37 7.46 -9.93
CA GLU A 184 13.67 8.69 -9.20
C GLU A 184 13.46 8.51 -7.68
N GLU A 185 12.37 7.85 -7.27
CA GLU A 185 12.11 7.54 -5.86
C GLU A 185 13.20 6.66 -5.24
N ALA A 186 13.67 5.64 -5.94
CA ALA A 186 14.73 4.75 -5.46
C ALA A 186 16.03 5.53 -5.16
N GLU A 187 16.45 6.40 -6.08
CA GLU A 187 17.64 7.24 -5.89
C GLU A 187 17.45 8.23 -4.74
N TRP A 188 16.28 8.89 -4.70
CA TRP A 188 15.95 9.89 -3.69
C TRP A 188 15.89 9.26 -2.29
N TRP A 189 15.20 8.13 -2.12
CA TRP A 189 15.07 7.44 -0.82
C TRP A 189 16.41 6.94 -0.31
N ALA A 190 17.24 6.34 -1.17
CA ALA A 190 18.53 5.82 -0.77
C ALA A 190 19.47 6.94 -0.32
N GLU A 191 19.50 8.08 -1.02
CA GLU A 191 20.29 9.25 -0.61
C GLU A 191 19.72 9.93 0.64
N ALA A 192 18.40 10.10 0.71
CA ALA A 192 17.74 10.69 1.86
C ALA A 192 18.00 9.87 3.14
N ALA A 193 17.90 8.54 3.05
CA ALA A 193 18.24 7.64 4.14
C ALA A 193 19.69 7.78 4.57
N TYR A 194 20.63 7.84 3.61
CA TYR A 194 22.06 8.02 3.89
C TYR A 194 22.34 9.36 4.60
N MET A 195 21.78 10.47 4.09
CA MET A 195 21.88 11.79 4.72
C MET A 195 21.26 11.81 6.12
N ALA A 196 20.09 11.19 6.29
CA ALA A 196 19.38 11.12 7.56
C ALA A 196 20.19 10.33 8.60
N MET A 197 20.69 9.14 8.24
CA MET A 197 21.50 8.32 9.13
C MET A 197 22.78 9.03 9.55
N LYS A 198 23.50 9.68 8.61
CA LYS A 198 24.71 10.45 8.91
C LYS A 198 24.43 11.63 9.83
N SER A 199 23.35 12.36 9.58
CA SER A 199 22.94 13.50 10.42
C SER A 199 22.49 13.04 11.81
N ALA A 200 21.85 11.87 11.88
CA ALA A 200 21.36 11.26 13.10
C ALA A 200 22.40 10.39 13.83
N ASP A 201 23.62 10.23 13.30
CA ASP A 201 24.62 9.26 13.79
C ASP A 201 23.96 7.90 14.11
N ALA A 202 23.07 7.46 13.22
CA ALA A 202 22.22 6.30 13.41
C ALA A 202 22.95 5.02 13.01
N SER A 203 22.60 3.91 13.68
CA SER A 203 23.15 2.58 13.38
C SER A 203 22.09 1.59 12.86
N LEU A 204 20.82 2.00 12.77
CA LEU A 204 19.72 1.19 12.30
C LEU A 204 18.80 2.03 11.41
N LEU A 205 18.50 1.52 10.22
CA LEU A 205 17.47 2.00 9.33
C LEU A 205 16.39 0.92 9.23
N VAL A 206 15.13 1.33 9.41
CA VAL A 206 13.97 0.50 9.12
C VAL A 206 13.13 1.27 8.11
N LEU A 207 12.76 0.59 7.03
CA LEU A 207 12.13 1.18 5.87
C LEU A 207 11.08 0.20 5.35
N HIS A 208 9.92 0.74 4.94
CA HIS A 208 8.84 -0.02 4.33
C HIS A 208 8.56 0.55 2.94
N TRP A 209 8.51 -0.31 1.93
CA TRP A 209 8.22 0.07 0.54
C TRP A 209 7.05 -0.77 0.04
N HIS A 210 5.91 -0.12 -0.16
CA HIS A 210 4.60 -0.79 -0.23
C HIS A 210 4.16 -1.22 -1.65
N ILE A 211 4.92 -0.84 -2.69
CA ILE A 211 4.51 -1.01 -4.10
C ILE A 211 4.15 -2.45 -4.47
N LEU A 212 4.89 -3.43 -3.97
CA LEU A 212 4.66 -4.84 -4.32
C LEU A 212 3.31 -5.38 -3.81
N ASP A 213 2.77 -4.76 -2.78
CA ASP A 213 1.45 -5.09 -2.25
C ASP A 213 0.33 -4.59 -3.19
N GLU A 214 0.41 -3.30 -3.55
CA GLU A 214 -0.54 -2.64 -4.43
C GLU A 214 -0.64 -3.33 -5.81
N ILE A 215 0.51 -3.63 -6.42
CA ILE A 215 0.56 -4.37 -7.69
C ILE A 215 0.12 -5.82 -7.51
N GLY A 216 0.32 -6.35 -6.30
CA GLY A 216 -0.10 -7.67 -5.88
C GLY A 216 -1.60 -7.83 -6.06
N HIS A 217 -2.36 -6.95 -5.39
CA HIS A 217 -3.83 -6.98 -5.40
C HIS A 217 -4.40 -6.93 -6.82
N ARG A 218 -3.72 -6.19 -7.71
CA ARG A 218 -4.17 -5.98 -9.09
C ARG A 218 -3.78 -7.08 -10.06
N PHE A 219 -2.50 -7.48 -10.09
CA PHE A 219 -1.94 -8.28 -11.19
C PHE A 219 -1.75 -9.76 -10.85
N ILE A 220 -1.56 -10.13 -9.58
CA ILE A 220 -1.51 -11.55 -9.17
C ILE A 220 -2.73 -12.36 -9.63
N PRO A 221 -3.99 -11.90 -9.46
CA PRO A 221 -5.15 -12.65 -9.93
C PRO A 221 -5.22 -12.83 -11.45
N LEU A 222 -4.37 -12.13 -12.21
CA LEU A 222 -4.30 -12.19 -13.67
C LEU A 222 -3.20 -13.13 -14.18
N ILE A 223 -2.28 -13.56 -13.31
CA ILE A 223 -1.18 -14.48 -13.65
C ILE A 223 -1.31 -15.86 -13.01
N ASP A 224 -2.10 -15.98 -11.94
CA ASP A 224 -2.32 -17.23 -11.22
C ASP A 224 -3.51 -18.00 -11.81
N PRO A 225 -3.31 -19.20 -12.39
CA PRO A 225 -4.39 -20.00 -12.99
C PRO A 225 -5.53 -20.39 -12.04
N THR A 226 -5.31 -20.27 -10.73
CA THR A 226 -6.34 -20.53 -9.74
C THR A 226 -7.26 -19.32 -9.51
N GLY A 227 -6.84 -18.11 -9.88
CA GLY A 227 -7.58 -16.88 -9.64
C GLY A 227 -8.80 -16.71 -10.55
N THR A 228 -9.85 -16.06 -10.02
CA THR A 228 -11.09 -15.80 -10.78
C THR A 228 -10.89 -14.93 -12.02
N ASN A 229 -9.89 -14.05 -12.02
CA ASN A 229 -9.64 -13.10 -13.11
C ASN A 229 -8.60 -13.58 -14.14
N TYR A 230 -8.14 -14.83 -14.02
CA TYR A 230 -7.11 -15.37 -14.89
C TYR A 230 -7.63 -15.53 -16.34
N ASP A 231 -6.85 -15.01 -17.29
CA ASP A 231 -7.03 -15.25 -18.71
C ASP A 231 -5.73 -15.80 -19.31
N PRO A 232 -5.68 -17.08 -19.74
CA PRO A 232 -4.46 -17.68 -20.27
C PRO A 232 -3.93 -16.95 -21.51
N ASN A 233 -4.78 -16.26 -22.29
CA ASN A 233 -4.34 -15.54 -23.49
C ASN A 233 -3.58 -14.25 -23.17
N ARG A 234 -3.69 -13.75 -21.94
CA ARG A 234 -3.04 -12.53 -21.47
C ARG A 234 -2.04 -12.78 -20.33
N ALA A 235 -1.86 -14.03 -19.93
CA ALA A 235 -0.97 -14.40 -18.83
C ALA A 235 0.47 -13.90 -19.06
N ASP A 236 1.01 -14.04 -20.27
CA ASP A 236 2.37 -13.58 -20.59
C ASP A 236 2.54 -12.06 -20.49
N GLU A 237 1.53 -11.30 -20.92
CA GLU A 237 1.46 -9.84 -20.79
C GLU A 237 1.53 -9.44 -19.31
N TYR A 238 0.67 -10.04 -18.47
CA TYR A 238 0.63 -9.72 -17.05
C TYR A 238 1.86 -10.22 -16.29
N TRP A 239 2.42 -11.37 -16.66
CA TRP A 239 3.71 -11.82 -16.13
C TRP A 239 4.82 -10.83 -16.45
N GLN A 240 4.80 -10.22 -17.63
CA GLN A 240 5.78 -9.20 -17.97
C GLN A 240 5.63 -7.96 -17.09
N ILE A 241 4.40 -7.53 -16.80
CA ILE A 241 4.12 -6.42 -15.86
C ILE A 241 4.64 -6.75 -14.45
N VAL A 242 4.31 -7.93 -13.91
CA VAL A 242 4.80 -8.36 -12.59
C VAL A 242 6.33 -8.38 -12.55
N ARG A 243 7.01 -8.96 -13.56
CA ARG A 243 8.48 -8.97 -13.64
C ARG A 243 9.08 -7.56 -13.67
N ASN A 244 8.42 -6.62 -14.35
CA ASN A 244 8.86 -5.24 -14.43
C ASN A 244 8.85 -4.57 -13.04
N TYR A 245 7.81 -4.78 -12.22
CA TYR A 245 7.80 -4.30 -10.84
C TYR A 245 8.89 -4.95 -9.97
N TYR A 246 9.11 -6.25 -10.09
CA TYR A 246 10.22 -6.90 -9.36
C TYR A 246 11.61 -6.41 -9.79
N ARG A 247 11.78 -6.01 -11.05
CA ARG A 247 13.01 -5.33 -11.52
C ARG A 247 13.15 -3.93 -10.92
N ALA A 248 12.05 -3.20 -10.77
CA ALA A 248 12.06 -1.92 -10.05
C ALA A 248 12.41 -2.12 -8.57
N THR A 249 11.92 -3.18 -7.91
CA THR A 249 12.33 -3.58 -6.55
C THR A 249 13.82 -3.89 -6.46
N ASP A 250 14.34 -4.68 -7.40
CA ASP A 250 15.76 -5.01 -7.46
C ASP A 250 16.63 -3.74 -7.59
N ARG A 251 16.23 -2.82 -8.49
CA ARG A 251 16.86 -1.50 -8.63
C ARG A 251 16.80 -0.71 -7.32
N PHE A 252 15.65 -0.68 -6.65
CA PHE A 252 15.47 0.00 -5.37
C PHE A 252 16.45 -0.52 -4.31
N VAL A 253 16.52 -1.83 -4.10
CA VAL A 253 17.51 -2.44 -3.19
C VAL A 253 18.94 -2.13 -3.62
N GLY A 254 19.21 -2.15 -4.93
CA GLY A 254 20.50 -1.79 -5.53
C GLY A 254 20.95 -0.37 -5.17
N GLU A 255 20.05 0.62 -5.14
CA GLU A 255 20.37 2.00 -4.74
C GLU A 255 20.82 2.12 -3.28
N PHE A 256 20.26 1.30 -2.38
CA PHE A 256 20.73 1.21 -0.99
C PHE A 256 22.09 0.51 -0.91
N LEU A 257 22.27 -0.62 -1.61
CA LEU A 257 23.56 -1.32 -1.64
C LEU A 257 24.70 -0.41 -2.08
N LYS A 258 24.50 0.43 -3.10
CA LYS A 258 25.51 1.40 -3.57
C LYS A 258 26.01 2.36 -2.48
N ARG A 259 25.18 2.68 -1.49
CA ARG A 259 25.45 3.68 -0.44
C ARG A 259 25.90 3.06 0.88
N PHE A 260 25.41 1.86 1.17
CA PHE A 260 25.54 1.23 2.48
C PHE A 260 26.38 -0.05 2.47
N ASP A 261 26.68 -0.67 1.32
CA ASP A 261 27.52 -1.88 1.28
C ASP A 261 29.00 -1.52 1.45
N ASP A 262 29.38 -1.22 2.69
CA ASP A 262 30.74 -0.89 3.14
C ASP A 262 31.52 -2.12 3.65
N GLY A 263 30.94 -3.32 3.53
CA GLY A 263 31.46 -4.57 4.06
C GLY A 263 31.20 -4.79 5.56
N GLU A 264 30.65 -3.80 6.27
CA GLU A 264 30.34 -3.85 7.71
C GLU A 264 28.83 -3.72 7.99
N THR A 265 28.04 -3.37 6.97
CA THR A 265 26.58 -3.21 7.07
C THR A 265 25.83 -4.53 6.85
N LEU A 266 24.85 -4.79 7.73
CA LEU A 266 23.90 -5.90 7.59
C LEU A 266 22.66 -5.43 6.83
N PHE A 267 22.33 -6.12 5.75
CA PHE A 267 21.09 -5.95 4.99
C PHE A 267 20.12 -7.08 5.31
N VAL A 268 18.90 -6.72 5.70
CA VAL A 268 17.80 -7.65 5.92
C VAL A 268 16.60 -7.17 5.12
N VAL A 269 16.26 -7.90 4.06
CA VAL A 269 15.04 -7.69 3.28
C VAL A 269 14.02 -8.70 3.78
N VAL A 270 12.93 -8.19 4.33
CA VAL A 270 11.82 -9.00 4.84
C VAL A 270 10.52 -8.50 4.24
N SER A 271 9.61 -9.41 3.93
CA SER A 271 8.22 -9.06 3.65
C SER A 271 7.34 -9.53 4.80
N ASP A 272 6.32 -8.75 5.12
CA ASP A 272 5.26 -9.06 6.07
C ASP A 272 4.44 -10.27 5.62
N HIS A 273 4.16 -10.37 4.32
CA HIS A 273 3.47 -11.49 3.70
C HIS A 273 3.77 -11.61 2.20
N GLY A 274 3.49 -12.78 1.63
CA GLY A 274 3.27 -12.93 0.19
C GLY A 274 1.78 -12.80 -0.15
N MET A 275 1.40 -12.88 -1.42
CA MET A 275 0.01 -12.72 -1.85
C MET A 275 -0.37 -13.71 -2.97
N PRO A 276 -1.32 -14.61 -2.72
CA PRO A 276 -1.96 -15.41 -3.75
C PRO A 276 -3.27 -14.80 -4.28
N ALA A 277 -3.73 -15.33 -5.42
CA ALA A 277 -4.99 -14.96 -6.02
C ALA A 277 -6.21 -15.51 -5.25
N ASN A 278 -7.30 -14.72 -5.26
CA ASN A 278 -8.59 -15.17 -4.75
C ASN A 278 -9.29 -16.05 -5.79
N LYS A 279 -9.82 -17.17 -5.30
CA LYS A 279 -10.79 -18.03 -6.00
C LYS A 279 -12.21 -17.58 -5.69
N LYS A 280 -12.52 -17.41 -4.41
CA LYS A 280 -13.88 -17.13 -3.93
C LYS A 280 -13.85 -16.26 -2.69
N ALA A 281 -14.94 -15.55 -2.46
CA ALA A 281 -15.21 -14.88 -1.20
C ALA A 281 -16.22 -15.68 -0.36
N VAL A 282 -16.16 -15.49 0.95
CA VAL A 282 -17.03 -16.15 1.92
C VAL A 282 -17.77 -15.13 2.77
N SER A 283 -19.09 -15.10 2.62
CA SER A 283 -19.99 -14.22 3.36
C SER A 283 -20.45 -14.87 4.66
N LEU A 284 -19.78 -14.52 5.75
CA LEU A 284 -20.24 -14.82 7.11
C LEU A 284 -21.60 -14.15 7.40
N ILE A 285 -21.88 -13.02 6.78
CA ILE A 285 -23.19 -12.35 6.87
C ILE A 285 -24.29 -13.25 6.34
N ASN A 286 -24.14 -13.78 5.12
CA ASN A 286 -25.11 -14.69 4.53
C ASN A 286 -25.16 -16.03 5.27
N LEU A 287 -24.04 -16.49 5.83
CA LEU A 287 -24.03 -17.67 6.69
C LEU A 287 -24.86 -17.47 7.96
N PHE A 288 -24.89 -16.26 8.54
CA PHE A 288 -25.45 -16.04 9.86
C PHE A 288 -26.81 -15.34 9.88
N LYS A 289 -27.18 -14.59 8.82
CA LYS A 289 -28.44 -13.82 8.76
C LYS A 289 -29.68 -14.70 8.90
N ASP A 290 -29.75 -15.82 8.17
CA ASP A 290 -30.90 -16.73 8.21
C ASP A 290 -31.01 -17.53 9.52
N ARG A 291 -29.94 -17.54 10.31
CA ARG A 291 -29.90 -18.18 11.64
C ARG A 291 -30.30 -17.19 12.75
N GLY A 292 -30.58 -15.93 12.43
CA GLY A 292 -30.91 -14.88 13.39
C GLY A 292 -29.73 -14.51 14.30
N TRP A 293 -28.49 -14.77 13.85
CA TRP A 293 -27.28 -14.42 14.59
C TRP A 293 -26.71 -13.06 14.18
N VAL A 294 -26.97 -12.64 12.95
CA VAL A 294 -26.68 -11.31 12.43
C VAL A 294 -28.02 -10.63 12.12
N SER A 295 -28.19 -9.41 12.62
CA SER A 295 -29.36 -8.57 12.40
C SER A 295 -29.08 -7.58 11.28
N LEU A 296 -30.07 -7.31 10.44
CA LEU A 296 -29.94 -6.35 9.33
C LEU A 296 -30.58 -5.02 9.68
N THR A 297 -30.12 -3.95 9.04
CA THR A 297 -30.81 -2.66 9.04
C THR A 297 -32.21 -2.80 8.45
N SER A 298 -33.12 -1.86 8.78
CA SER A 298 -34.52 -1.93 8.34
C SER A 298 -34.71 -1.92 6.82
N ASP A 299 -33.75 -1.36 6.08
CA ASP A 299 -33.75 -1.36 4.61
C ASP A 299 -33.10 -2.61 4.00
N GLY A 300 -32.56 -3.51 4.83
CA GLY A 300 -31.88 -4.75 4.43
C GLY A 300 -30.53 -4.56 3.74
N LYS A 301 -29.99 -3.33 3.72
CA LYS A 301 -28.77 -2.99 2.96
C LYS A 301 -27.51 -2.89 3.82
N GLY A 302 -27.64 -3.09 5.13
CA GLY A 302 -26.54 -3.06 6.08
C GLY A 302 -26.76 -4.04 7.23
N VAL A 303 -25.73 -4.18 8.05
CA VAL A 303 -25.78 -4.97 9.27
C VAL A 303 -26.08 -4.05 10.45
N ASP A 304 -27.06 -4.42 11.26
CA ASP A 304 -27.30 -3.82 12.56
C ASP A 304 -26.44 -4.55 13.61
N TRP A 305 -25.20 -4.07 13.75
CA TRP A 305 -24.22 -4.64 14.67
C TRP A 305 -24.71 -4.57 16.13
N ALA A 306 -25.39 -3.49 16.53
CA ALA A 306 -25.87 -3.30 17.90
C ALA A 306 -26.87 -4.38 18.33
N HIS A 307 -27.69 -4.87 17.39
CA HIS A 307 -28.67 -5.94 17.64
C HIS A 307 -28.22 -7.31 17.13
N SER A 308 -27.00 -7.45 16.65
CA SER A 308 -26.43 -8.73 16.22
C SER A 308 -25.89 -9.52 17.42
N LYS A 309 -26.04 -10.85 17.39
CA LYS A 309 -25.48 -11.74 18.41
C LYS A 309 -23.98 -11.96 18.24
N LEU A 310 -23.44 -11.71 17.05
CA LEU A 310 -22.06 -11.96 16.67
C LEU A 310 -21.43 -10.69 16.09
N PHE A 311 -20.14 -10.52 16.34
CA PHE A 311 -19.25 -9.60 15.62
C PHE A 311 -18.10 -10.41 15.03
N PHE A 312 -17.59 -9.98 13.89
CA PHE A 312 -16.39 -10.59 13.32
C PHE A 312 -15.61 -9.54 12.53
N ALA A 313 -14.30 -9.64 12.62
CA ALA A 313 -13.34 -8.81 11.92
C ALA A 313 -12.06 -9.61 11.75
N GLN A 314 -11.40 -9.48 10.61
CA GLN A 314 -10.21 -10.28 10.28
C GLN A 314 -10.47 -11.78 10.50
N ASN A 315 -9.65 -12.45 11.30
CA ASN A 315 -9.73 -13.88 11.61
C ASN A 315 -10.39 -14.18 12.96
N HIS A 316 -11.17 -13.23 13.48
CA HIS A 316 -11.78 -13.31 14.81
C HIS A 316 -13.29 -13.17 14.73
N LEU A 317 -13.98 -13.92 15.60
CA LEU A 317 -15.42 -13.81 15.83
C LEU A 317 -15.69 -13.74 17.32
N TRP A 318 -16.48 -12.76 17.73
CA TRP A 318 -16.92 -12.54 19.11
C TRP A 318 -18.43 -12.74 19.22
N ILE A 319 -18.86 -13.26 20.35
CA ILE A 319 -20.26 -13.27 20.77
C ILE A 319 -20.54 -11.94 21.47
N ASN A 320 -21.60 -11.24 21.09
CA ASN A 320 -22.00 -9.97 21.68
C ASN A 320 -22.57 -10.17 23.10
N LEU A 321 -21.70 -10.40 24.09
CA LEU A 321 -22.02 -10.98 25.38
C LEU A 321 -22.40 -9.91 26.42
N LYS A 322 -23.56 -10.07 27.04
CA LYS A 322 -24.03 -9.22 28.14
C LYS A 322 -23.05 -9.21 29.31
N GLY A 323 -22.66 -8.01 29.72
CA GLY A 323 -21.77 -7.79 30.86
C GLY A 323 -20.27 -7.88 30.54
N ARG A 324 -19.90 -8.33 29.34
CA ARG A 324 -18.53 -8.26 28.81
C ARG A 324 -18.40 -7.16 27.77
N ASP A 325 -19.30 -7.17 26.79
CA ASP A 325 -19.26 -6.27 25.63
C ASP A 325 -20.24 -5.11 25.86
N GLU A 326 -19.85 -3.90 25.44
CA GLU A 326 -20.70 -2.72 25.56
C GLU A 326 -21.96 -2.89 24.69
N GLY A 327 -23.15 -2.83 25.31
CA GLY A 327 -24.41 -3.09 24.61
C GLY A 327 -24.72 -4.57 24.34
N GLY A 328 -23.99 -5.50 24.97
CA GLY A 328 -24.20 -6.94 24.89
C GLY A 328 -25.66 -7.39 24.79
N VAL A 329 -25.99 -8.25 23.82
CA VAL A 329 -27.36 -8.76 23.62
C VAL A 329 -27.54 -10.22 24.04
N VAL A 330 -26.46 -11.01 23.99
CA VAL A 330 -26.47 -12.45 24.32
C VAL A 330 -26.33 -12.63 25.85
N PRO A 331 -27.30 -13.27 26.53
CA PRO A 331 -27.17 -13.59 27.96
C PRO A 331 -26.01 -14.55 28.26
N PRO A 332 -25.32 -14.45 29.41
CA PRO A 332 -24.21 -15.34 29.75
C PRO A 332 -24.54 -16.83 29.71
N GLU A 333 -25.77 -17.21 30.06
CA GLU A 333 -26.25 -18.58 30.01
C GLU A 333 -26.39 -19.15 28.57
N GLU A 334 -26.50 -18.28 27.55
CA GLU A 334 -26.57 -18.68 26.15
C GLU A 334 -25.18 -18.78 25.49
N TYR A 335 -24.14 -18.20 26.10
CA TYR A 335 -22.81 -18.05 25.50
C TYR A 335 -22.24 -19.37 24.97
N GLU A 336 -22.15 -20.39 25.81
CA GLU A 336 -21.55 -21.67 25.42
C GLU A 336 -22.34 -22.40 24.33
N SER A 337 -23.67 -22.34 24.42
CA SER A 337 -24.55 -22.95 23.43
C SER A 337 -24.42 -22.27 22.06
N LEU A 338 -24.44 -20.93 22.03
CA LEU A 338 -24.28 -20.16 20.80
C LEU A 338 -22.88 -20.36 20.22
N ARG A 339 -21.83 -20.31 21.04
CA ARG A 339 -20.45 -20.55 20.62
C ARG A 339 -20.29 -21.89 19.92
N SER A 340 -20.84 -22.95 20.51
CA SER A 340 -20.81 -24.31 19.95
C SER A 340 -21.55 -24.42 18.62
N GLN A 341 -22.72 -23.76 18.50
CA GLN A 341 -23.49 -23.74 17.26
C GLN A 341 -22.75 -23.00 16.13
N VAL A 342 -22.15 -21.84 16.43
CA VAL A 342 -21.37 -21.06 15.46
C VAL A 342 -20.13 -21.85 15.03
N LEU A 343 -19.40 -22.44 15.98
CA LEU A 343 -18.24 -23.29 15.71
C LEU A 343 -18.60 -24.43 14.74
N THR A 344 -19.71 -25.12 15.00
CA THR A 344 -20.19 -26.22 14.15
C THR A 344 -20.57 -25.71 12.76
N ALA A 345 -21.34 -24.62 12.66
CA ALA A 345 -21.76 -24.06 11.38
C ALA A 345 -20.58 -23.62 10.51
N MET A 346 -19.52 -23.07 11.10
CA MET A 346 -18.32 -22.69 10.38
C MET A 346 -17.49 -23.92 9.98
N ARG A 347 -17.27 -24.88 10.88
CA ARG A 347 -16.51 -26.11 10.57
C ARG A 347 -17.18 -26.96 9.49
N ASP A 348 -18.51 -26.99 9.46
CA ASP A 348 -19.29 -27.74 8.47
C ASP A 348 -19.45 -27.00 7.13
N LEU A 349 -19.05 -25.73 7.05
CA LEU A 349 -19.19 -24.96 5.82
C LEU A 349 -18.30 -25.56 4.72
N LYS A 350 -18.96 -26.02 3.66
CA LYS A 350 -18.34 -26.51 2.45
C LYS A 350 -18.65 -25.62 1.27
N ASP A 351 -17.68 -25.52 0.37
CA ASP A 351 -17.91 -24.93 -0.94
C ASP A 351 -18.89 -25.83 -1.71
N PRO A 352 -20.04 -25.31 -2.16
CA PRO A 352 -21.06 -26.12 -2.81
C PRO A 352 -20.62 -26.69 -4.18
N GLU A 353 -19.61 -26.09 -4.82
CA GLU A 353 -19.10 -26.56 -6.11
C GLU A 353 -18.03 -27.64 -5.97
N THR A 354 -17.15 -27.53 -4.97
CA THR A 354 -16.01 -28.46 -4.80
C THR A 354 -16.27 -29.53 -3.73
N GLY A 355 -17.17 -29.27 -2.77
CA GLY A 355 -17.40 -30.12 -1.60
C GLY A 355 -16.30 -30.03 -0.53
N GLU A 356 -15.31 -29.16 -0.71
CA GLU A 356 -14.19 -28.96 0.22
C GLU A 356 -14.57 -28.02 1.37
N HIS A 357 -13.90 -28.16 2.52
CA HIS A 357 -14.09 -27.27 3.65
C HIS A 357 -13.52 -25.87 3.36
N VAL A 358 -14.33 -24.86 3.64
CA VAL A 358 -13.97 -23.45 3.43
C VAL A 358 -12.93 -22.96 4.44
N PHE A 359 -12.96 -23.49 5.66
CA PHE A 359 -12.00 -23.16 6.72
C PHE A 359 -10.95 -24.25 6.88
N ALA A 360 -9.68 -23.87 6.95
CA ALA A 360 -8.59 -24.75 7.34
C ALA A 360 -8.71 -25.11 8.83
N PHE A 361 -9.10 -24.13 9.65
CA PHE A 361 -9.48 -24.35 11.03
C PHE A 361 -10.47 -23.30 11.53
N VAL A 362 -11.20 -23.68 12.58
CA VAL A 362 -11.96 -22.78 13.46
C VAL A 362 -11.68 -23.27 14.88
N LEU A 363 -10.96 -22.47 15.65
CA LEU A 363 -10.50 -22.76 17.01
C LEU A 363 -11.33 -21.96 18.00
N THR A 364 -11.54 -22.50 19.20
CA THR A 364 -12.03 -21.67 20.29
C THR A 364 -10.91 -20.77 20.81
N ARG A 365 -11.26 -19.72 21.55
CA ARG A 365 -10.29 -18.81 22.16
C ARG A 365 -9.25 -19.53 23.04
N GLU A 366 -9.62 -20.66 23.65
CA GLU A 366 -8.74 -21.46 24.51
C GLU A 366 -7.73 -22.29 23.70
N ASP A 367 -8.09 -22.66 22.47
CA ASP A 367 -7.25 -23.42 21.55
C ASP A 367 -6.38 -22.51 20.66
N ALA A 368 -6.84 -21.28 20.38
CA ALA A 368 -6.14 -20.29 19.56
C ALA A 368 -4.65 -20.03 19.91
N PRO A 369 -4.18 -20.15 21.19
CA PRO A 369 -2.75 -20.02 21.49
C PRO A 369 -1.85 -20.98 20.69
N MET A 370 -2.36 -22.10 20.17
CA MET A 370 -1.60 -23.03 19.33
C MET A 370 -1.13 -22.40 18.00
N VAL A 371 -1.79 -21.33 17.54
CA VAL A 371 -1.44 -20.58 16.33
C VAL A 371 -0.91 -19.17 16.66
N GLY A 372 -0.48 -18.93 17.89
CA GLY A 372 0.10 -17.65 18.32
C GLY A 372 -0.92 -16.54 18.58
N LEU A 373 -2.22 -16.84 18.63
CA LEU A 373 -3.28 -15.86 18.90
C LEU A 373 -3.84 -16.07 20.31
N TRP A 374 -3.54 -15.15 21.22
CA TRP A 374 -3.94 -15.21 22.63
C TRP A 374 -4.12 -13.81 23.24
N GLY A 375 -4.70 -13.73 24.44
CA GLY A 375 -4.88 -12.47 25.18
C GLY A 375 -6.33 -12.01 25.31
N ASP A 376 -6.52 -10.80 25.83
CA ASP A 376 -7.86 -10.28 26.19
C ASP A 376 -8.72 -9.96 24.96
N TYR A 377 -8.08 -9.58 23.86
CA TYR A 377 -8.74 -9.09 22.65
C TYR A 377 -9.05 -10.17 21.60
N ILE A 378 -8.67 -11.44 21.84
CA ILE A 378 -8.98 -12.50 20.87
C ILE A 378 -10.49 -12.78 20.79
N GLY A 379 -10.93 -13.12 19.58
CA GLY A 379 -12.26 -13.68 19.31
C GLY A 379 -12.60 -14.87 20.21
N ASP A 380 -13.89 -15.04 20.52
CA ASP A 380 -14.41 -16.27 21.13
C ASP A 380 -14.17 -17.49 20.24
N LEU A 381 -14.16 -17.25 18.93
CA LEU A 381 -13.63 -18.15 17.92
C LEU A 381 -12.56 -17.42 17.09
N VAL A 382 -11.54 -18.18 16.69
CA VAL A 382 -10.49 -17.75 15.77
C VAL A 382 -10.51 -18.69 14.58
N PHE A 383 -10.52 -18.16 13.37
CA PHE A 383 -10.66 -18.98 12.17
C PHE A 383 -9.64 -18.60 11.11
N CYS A 384 -9.38 -19.53 10.20
CA CYS A 384 -8.53 -19.31 9.06
C CYS A 384 -9.08 -20.08 7.88
N TYR A 385 -9.18 -19.42 6.73
CA TYR A 385 -9.70 -20.03 5.54
C TYR A 385 -8.71 -21.04 4.93
N SER A 386 -9.25 -22.04 4.24
CA SER A 386 -8.50 -22.82 3.28
C SER A 386 -7.98 -21.90 2.16
N GLY A 387 -6.95 -22.36 1.44
CA GLY A 387 -6.28 -21.56 0.42
C GLY A 387 -7.18 -21.09 -0.72
N GLY A 388 -7.11 -19.80 -1.04
CA GLY A 388 -7.85 -19.16 -2.15
C GLY A 388 -9.22 -18.60 -1.77
N TYR A 389 -9.65 -18.71 -0.52
CA TYR A 389 -10.82 -18.01 -0.01
C TYR A 389 -10.44 -16.69 0.68
N ARG A 390 -11.29 -15.68 0.54
CA ARG A 390 -11.17 -14.39 1.24
C ARG A 390 -12.45 -14.01 2.00
N TRP A 391 -12.33 -13.01 2.87
CA TRP A 391 -13.48 -12.37 3.53
C TRP A 391 -14.43 -11.72 2.51
N SER A 392 -15.69 -11.54 2.88
CA SER A 392 -16.53 -10.47 2.34
C SER A 392 -17.22 -9.75 3.48
N GLY A 393 -17.46 -8.46 3.33
CA GLY A 393 -18.13 -7.63 4.32
C GLY A 393 -19.60 -7.37 3.99
N PRO A 394 -20.19 -6.35 4.65
CA PRO A 394 -21.58 -5.92 4.45
C PRO A 394 -21.95 -5.51 3.02
N GLU A 395 -20.96 -5.25 2.15
CA GLU A 395 -21.19 -4.91 0.75
C GLU A 395 -22.01 -5.95 -0.01
N VAL A 396 -21.96 -7.23 0.40
CA VAL A 396 -22.76 -8.31 -0.20
C VAL A 396 -24.27 -8.03 -0.18
N LEU A 397 -24.75 -7.33 0.86
CA LEU A 397 -26.16 -6.95 0.98
C LEU A 397 -26.55 -5.90 -0.06
N ARG A 398 -25.67 -4.92 -0.30
CA ARG A 398 -25.88 -3.87 -1.31
C ARG A 398 -25.76 -4.41 -2.73
N MET A 399 -24.92 -5.43 -2.92
CA MET A 399 -24.73 -6.13 -4.19
C MET A 399 -25.90 -7.08 -4.53
N GLY A 400 -26.75 -7.44 -3.55
CA GLY A 400 -27.76 -8.47 -3.73
C GLY A 400 -27.16 -9.87 -3.88
N GLU A 401 -25.98 -10.10 -3.30
CA GLU A 401 -25.33 -11.41 -3.29
C GLU A 401 -25.83 -12.22 -2.08
N ASP A 402 -26.61 -13.26 -2.34
CA ASP A 402 -27.19 -14.12 -1.31
C ASP A 402 -26.39 -15.39 -1.02
N ARG A 403 -25.38 -15.72 -1.84
CA ARG A 403 -24.57 -16.91 -1.63
C ARG A 403 -23.63 -16.73 -0.44
N VAL A 404 -23.37 -17.82 0.28
CA VAL A 404 -22.34 -17.86 1.33
C VAL A 404 -20.94 -17.93 0.71
N VAL A 405 -20.79 -18.66 -0.39
CA VAL A 405 -19.52 -18.83 -1.10
C VAL A 405 -19.75 -18.46 -2.57
N PHE A 406 -18.98 -17.52 -3.09
CA PHE A 406 -19.16 -17.00 -4.46
C PHE A 406 -17.84 -16.57 -5.09
N PRO A 407 -17.71 -16.61 -6.44
CA PRO A 407 -16.51 -16.17 -7.14
C PRO A 407 -16.10 -14.74 -6.76
N CYS A 408 -14.82 -14.53 -6.52
CA CYS A 408 -14.29 -13.21 -6.19
C CYS A 408 -12.88 -13.05 -6.76
N GLY A 409 -12.66 -11.89 -7.37
CA GLY A 409 -11.37 -11.50 -7.94
C GLY A 409 -10.39 -10.91 -6.93
N GLY A 410 -9.26 -10.41 -7.43
CA GLY A 410 -8.20 -9.78 -6.62
C GLY A 410 -7.18 -10.76 -6.05
N GLY A 411 -6.07 -10.25 -5.55
CA GLY A 411 -5.18 -10.96 -4.62
C GLY A 411 -5.47 -10.58 -3.18
N ASN A 412 -5.12 -11.41 -2.20
CA ASN A 412 -5.18 -11.07 -0.76
C ASN A 412 -4.16 -11.85 0.05
N HIS A 413 -3.87 -11.33 1.24
CA HIS A 413 -2.99 -11.90 2.25
C HIS A 413 -3.63 -11.67 3.62
N GLY A 414 -3.71 -12.71 4.46
CA GLY A 414 -4.29 -12.60 5.80
C GLY A 414 -5.48 -13.51 6.14
N PRO A 415 -6.43 -13.84 5.24
CA PRO A 415 -7.58 -14.69 5.62
C PRO A 415 -7.21 -16.18 5.71
N MET A 416 -6.18 -16.60 4.99
CA MET A 416 -5.95 -17.99 4.62
C MET A 416 -4.69 -18.57 5.26
N ILE A 417 -4.58 -19.89 5.25
CA ILE A 417 -3.47 -20.59 5.89
C ILE A 417 -2.11 -20.12 5.33
N PRO A 418 -1.12 -19.77 6.17
CA PRO A 418 0.15 -19.19 5.71
C PRO A 418 0.97 -20.10 4.80
N THR A 419 0.70 -21.40 4.80
CA THR A 419 1.35 -22.40 3.93
C THR A 419 0.69 -22.52 2.57
N TYR A 420 -0.35 -21.72 2.27
CA TYR A 420 -0.99 -21.77 0.95
C TYR A 420 -0.07 -21.19 -0.12
N GLU A 421 -0.01 -21.91 -1.23
CA GLU A 421 0.76 -21.56 -2.40
C GLU A 421 0.11 -22.14 -3.66
N THR A 422 0.46 -21.53 -4.78
CA THR A 422 0.10 -21.95 -6.13
C THR A 422 1.39 -22.06 -6.94
N ASP A 423 1.30 -22.45 -8.20
CA ASP A 423 2.47 -22.46 -9.10
C ASP A 423 3.01 -21.04 -9.35
N ALA A 424 2.21 -20.00 -9.10
CA ALA A 424 2.58 -18.62 -9.33
C ALA A 424 3.07 -17.89 -8.07
N THR A 425 2.46 -18.16 -6.90
CA THR A 425 2.61 -17.32 -5.70
C THR A 425 2.45 -18.09 -4.40
N SER A 426 2.75 -17.46 -3.26
CA SER A 426 2.52 -18.01 -1.91
C SER A 426 2.13 -16.89 -0.94
N VAL A 427 1.45 -17.26 0.15
CA VAL A 427 1.25 -16.40 1.32
C VAL A 427 2.56 -16.23 2.12
N MET A 428 3.51 -17.15 1.99
CA MET A 428 4.78 -17.09 2.70
C MET A 428 5.54 -15.81 2.34
N GLY A 429 5.89 -15.04 3.38
CA GLY A 429 6.75 -13.86 3.24
C GLY A 429 8.17 -14.23 2.81
N THR A 430 8.92 -13.23 2.37
CA THR A 430 10.32 -13.39 1.96
C THR A 430 11.28 -12.96 3.07
N LEU A 431 12.38 -13.68 3.26
CA LEU A 431 13.52 -13.26 4.08
C LEU A 431 14.82 -13.42 3.29
N ILE A 432 15.56 -12.33 3.14
CA ILE A 432 16.91 -12.31 2.58
C ILE A 432 17.81 -11.58 3.56
N MET A 433 18.93 -12.21 3.94
CA MET A 433 19.94 -11.60 4.80
C MET A 433 21.29 -11.60 4.07
N TYR A 434 22.00 -10.48 4.12
CA TYR A 434 23.30 -10.28 3.48
C TYR A 434 24.18 -9.38 4.34
N GLY A 435 25.49 -9.64 4.37
CA GLY A 435 26.47 -8.85 5.13
C GLY A 435 27.12 -9.63 6.29
N PRO A 436 27.77 -8.92 7.24
CA PRO A 436 28.56 -9.52 8.30
C PRO A 436 27.79 -10.53 9.17
N GLY A 437 28.46 -11.63 9.51
CA GLY A 437 27.91 -12.67 10.37
C GLY A 437 26.93 -13.63 9.67
N ILE A 438 26.50 -13.35 8.44
CA ILE A 438 25.57 -14.18 7.67
C ILE A 438 26.34 -15.23 6.85
N ARG A 439 25.82 -16.47 6.88
CA ARG A 439 26.37 -17.60 6.13
C ARG A 439 25.86 -17.56 4.68
N PRO A 440 26.75 -17.57 3.67
CA PRO A 440 26.34 -17.49 2.27
C PRO A 440 25.65 -18.77 1.79
N GLY A 441 24.69 -18.62 0.87
CA GLY A 441 24.03 -19.73 0.17
C GLY A 441 23.11 -20.60 1.02
N VAL A 442 22.73 -20.17 2.23
CA VAL A 442 21.81 -20.91 3.09
C VAL A 442 20.39 -20.77 2.55
N LYS A 443 19.82 -21.91 2.13
CA LYS A 443 18.41 -22.03 1.80
C LYS A 443 17.87 -23.26 2.51
N PRO A 444 17.13 -23.11 3.62
CA PRO A 444 16.51 -24.24 4.31
C PRO A 444 15.58 -25.01 3.36
N PRO A 445 15.44 -26.34 3.53
CA PRO A 445 14.40 -27.11 2.87
C PRO A 445 13.01 -26.47 3.07
N LYS A 446 12.13 -26.59 2.08
CA LYS A 446 10.83 -25.91 2.07
C LYS A 446 10.01 -26.08 3.35
N LEU A 447 9.91 -27.30 3.87
CA LEU A 447 9.16 -27.58 5.09
C LEU A 447 9.79 -26.93 6.34
N GLU A 448 11.10 -26.73 6.36
CA GLU A 448 11.79 -26.05 7.46
C GLU A 448 11.57 -24.54 7.41
N GLN A 449 11.31 -23.97 6.22
CA GLN A 449 11.00 -22.54 6.08
C GLN A 449 9.72 -22.14 6.81
N ALA A 450 8.74 -23.04 6.93
CA ALA A 450 7.51 -22.80 7.68
C ALA A 450 7.75 -22.64 9.20
N GLY A 451 8.93 -23.02 9.71
CA GLY A 451 9.35 -22.79 11.09
C GLY A 451 10.16 -21.50 11.31
N ILE A 452 10.22 -20.63 10.29
CA ILE A 452 10.83 -19.30 10.37
C ILE A 452 9.69 -18.29 10.40
N CYS A 453 9.59 -17.55 11.50
CA CYS A 453 8.55 -16.56 11.70
C CYS A 453 9.10 -15.15 11.51
N THR A 454 8.26 -14.20 11.10
CA THR A 454 8.63 -12.77 11.05
C THR A 454 9.08 -12.25 12.43
N THR A 455 8.54 -12.82 13.51
CA THR A 455 8.95 -12.54 14.90
C THR A 455 10.41 -12.91 15.21
N ASP A 456 11.05 -13.76 14.39
CA ASP A 456 12.45 -14.17 14.55
C ASP A 456 13.44 -13.13 14.00
N VAL A 457 12.97 -12.17 13.18
CA VAL A 457 13.84 -11.17 12.53
C VAL A 457 14.43 -10.22 13.56
N ALA A 458 13.61 -9.62 14.41
CA ALA A 458 14.05 -8.65 15.42
C ALA A 458 15.12 -9.22 16.39
N PRO A 459 14.94 -10.39 17.05
CA PRO A 459 15.99 -10.98 17.88
C PRO A 459 17.25 -11.34 17.09
N THR A 460 17.12 -11.77 15.84
CA THR A 460 18.27 -12.11 15.00
C THR A 460 19.11 -10.87 14.67
N VAL A 461 18.46 -9.77 14.28
CA VAL A 461 19.13 -8.49 14.03
C VAL A 461 19.74 -7.93 15.31
N ALA A 462 19.02 -7.93 16.43
CA ALA A 462 19.55 -7.48 17.73
C ALA A 462 20.80 -8.28 18.15
N HIS A 463 20.77 -9.60 17.96
CA HIS A 463 21.91 -10.48 18.21
C HIS A 463 23.10 -10.12 17.33
N LEU A 464 22.91 -9.91 16.03
CA LEU A 464 23.99 -9.54 15.09
C LEU A 464 24.57 -8.16 15.37
N MET A 465 23.75 -7.23 15.85
CA MET A 465 24.16 -5.88 16.23
C MET A 465 24.70 -5.78 17.66
N GLY A 466 24.69 -6.87 18.42
CA GLY A 466 25.25 -6.94 19.78
C GLY A 466 24.43 -6.23 20.86
N PHE A 467 23.15 -5.91 20.63
CA PHE A 467 22.24 -5.36 21.65
C PHE A 467 21.14 -6.35 22.07
N ASP A 468 20.49 -6.10 23.21
CA ASP A 468 19.46 -7.00 23.73
C ASP A 468 18.21 -6.94 22.85
N ALA A 469 17.63 -8.10 22.54
CA ALA A 469 16.34 -8.14 21.86
C ALA A 469 15.28 -7.39 22.69
N PRO A 470 14.21 -6.86 22.05
CA PRO A 470 13.06 -6.34 22.78
C PRO A 470 12.60 -7.32 23.87
N ALA A 471 12.28 -6.81 25.07
CA ALA A 471 11.97 -7.66 26.21
C ALA A 471 10.72 -8.55 26.00
N GLN A 472 9.84 -8.14 25.08
CA GLN A 472 8.61 -8.83 24.69
C GLN A 472 8.78 -9.71 23.45
N THR A 473 10.00 -9.91 22.95
CA THR A 473 10.25 -10.79 21.81
C THR A 473 9.79 -12.22 22.11
N GLU A 474 8.97 -12.77 21.21
CA GLU A 474 8.54 -14.17 21.23
C GLU A 474 9.33 -15.05 20.24
N GLY A 475 10.02 -14.42 19.27
CA GLY A 475 10.83 -15.12 18.28
C GLY A 475 12.19 -15.57 18.81
N ARG A 476 12.85 -16.41 18.01
CA ARG A 476 14.19 -16.94 18.28
C ARG A 476 15.24 -16.30 17.38
N VAL A 477 16.51 -16.39 17.80
CA VAL A 477 17.63 -16.08 16.92
C VAL A 477 17.77 -17.19 15.87
N LEU A 478 17.76 -16.83 14.58
CA LEU A 478 17.92 -17.75 13.46
C LEU A 478 19.39 -18.16 13.26
N ARG A 479 19.91 -18.95 14.20
CA ARG A 479 21.32 -19.39 14.25
C ARG A 479 21.75 -20.17 13.01
N GLU A 480 20.80 -20.80 12.31
CA GLU A 480 21.02 -21.46 11.04
C GLU A 480 21.47 -20.50 9.93
N PHE A 481 21.20 -19.20 10.00
CA PHE A 481 21.74 -18.25 9.01
C PHE A 481 23.10 -17.68 9.41
N LEU A 482 23.61 -18.00 10.61
CA LEU A 482 24.82 -17.37 11.14
C LEU A 482 26.08 -18.20 10.90
N ILE A 483 27.22 -17.54 10.70
CA ILE A 483 28.53 -18.19 10.71
C ILE A 483 28.93 -18.57 12.15
N LYS A 484 29.74 -19.62 12.33
CA LYS A 484 30.10 -20.17 13.66
C LYS A 484 30.65 -19.13 14.65
N GLY A 485 31.40 -18.13 14.20
CA GLY A 485 31.97 -17.08 15.06
C GLY A 485 30.93 -16.09 15.60
N TYR A 486 29.78 -15.95 14.94
CA TYR A 486 28.66 -15.10 15.37
C TYR A 486 27.62 -15.89 16.17
N SER A 487 27.90 -17.15 16.50
CA SER A 487 27.05 -17.94 17.41
C SER A 487 27.14 -17.41 18.85
N GLY A 488 28.31 -16.91 19.27
CA GLY A 488 28.47 -16.01 20.41
C GLY A 488 28.15 -14.58 19.98
N ARG A 489 27.26 -13.89 20.70
CA ARG A 489 26.85 -12.52 20.39
C ARG A 489 28.08 -11.60 20.32
N PRO A 490 28.21 -10.72 19.30
CA PRO A 490 29.31 -9.76 19.22
C PRO A 490 29.33 -8.85 20.45
N GLU A 491 30.52 -8.60 21.00
CA GLU A 491 30.68 -7.58 22.03
C GLU A 491 30.52 -6.19 21.42
N ARG A 492 29.61 -5.39 21.99
CA ARG A 492 29.39 -4.02 21.56
C ARG A 492 30.06 -3.05 22.52
N VAL A 493 30.86 -2.14 21.97
CA VAL A 493 31.33 -0.95 22.70
C VAL A 493 30.27 0.14 22.59
N LEU A 494 29.54 0.40 23.67
CA LEU A 494 28.66 1.56 23.76
C LEU A 494 29.52 2.83 23.81
N LYS A 495 29.47 3.63 22.75
CA LYS A 495 30.00 4.99 22.76
C LYS A 495 28.89 5.93 23.25
N PRO A 496 29.07 6.67 24.35
CA PRO A 496 28.11 7.68 24.77
C PRO A 496 27.96 8.71 23.65
N THR A 497 26.80 8.76 22.99
CA THR A 497 26.52 9.86 22.06
C THR A 497 26.19 11.07 22.92
N ALA A 498 26.93 12.16 22.73
CA ALA A 498 26.72 13.43 23.42
C ALA A 498 25.46 14.15 22.88
N ARG A 499 24.33 13.43 22.79
CA ARG A 499 23.03 14.05 22.55
C ARG A 499 22.44 14.32 23.91
N PRO A 500 22.29 15.58 24.33
CA PRO A 500 21.43 15.86 25.46
C PRO A 500 20.05 15.35 25.07
N ILE A 501 19.63 14.25 25.68
CA ILE A 501 18.23 13.85 25.72
C ILE A 501 17.56 15.00 26.47
N LYS A 502 17.06 15.99 25.74
CA LYS A 502 16.12 16.94 26.31
C LYS A 502 14.93 16.08 26.71
N ARG A 503 14.78 15.81 28.01
CA ARG A 503 13.52 15.34 28.56
C ARG A 503 12.46 16.28 28.03
N ARG A 504 11.63 15.80 27.10
CA ARG A 504 10.36 16.48 26.84
C ARG A 504 9.67 16.59 28.20
N PRO A 505 9.12 17.75 28.57
CA PRO A 505 8.29 17.83 29.76
C PRO A 505 7.29 16.68 29.69
N THR A 506 7.14 15.92 30.77
CA THR A 506 6.03 14.98 30.96
C THR A 506 4.75 15.82 31.08
N VAL A 507 4.33 16.43 29.98
CA VAL A 507 2.94 16.74 29.76
C VAL A 507 2.32 15.37 29.61
N LYS A 508 1.46 14.95 30.55
CA LYS A 508 0.51 13.86 30.26
C LYS A 508 -0.02 14.18 28.87
N PRO A 509 0.08 13.29 27.87
CA PRO A 509 -0.63 13.50 26.63
C PRO A 509 -2.05 13.87 27.03
N LYS A 510 -2.52 15.07 26.63
CA LYS A 510 -3.97 15.21 26.55
C LYS A 510 -4.38 14.04 25.66
N PRO A 511 -5.42 13.27 26.01
CA PRO A 511 -5.93 12.25 25.10
C PRO A 511 -6.04 12.92 23.74
N ILE A 512 -5.31 12.38 22.77
CA ILE A 512 -5.50 12.79 21.39
C ILE A 512 -6.96 12.40 21.14
N THR A 513 -7.83 13.37 20.97
CA THR A 513 -9.10 13.09 20.30
C THR A 513 -8.68 12.75 18.88
N LEU A 514 -8.47 11.46 18.61
CA LEU A 514 -8.33 10.98 17.25
C LEU A 514 -9.67 11.27 16.59
N GLN A 515 -9.74 12.33 15.80
CA GLN A 515 -10.68 12.36 14.69
C GLN A 515 -9.99 11.55 13.59
N GLY A 516 -10.50 10.34 13.34
CA GLY A 516 -9.89 9.39 12.41
C GLY A 516 -9.03 8.35 13.13
N ASP A 517 -9.70 7.34 13.68
CA ASP A 517 -9.09 6.02 13.82
C ASP A 517 -8.89 5.47 12.40
N VAL A 518 -7.68 5.01 12.08
CA VAL A 518 -7.29 4.49 10.76
C VAL A 518 -7.26 2.97 10.76
N THR A 519 -8.27 2.37 11.40
CA THR A 519 -8.64 0.97 11.13
C THR A 519 -9.84 0.83 10.19
N ASP A 520 -10.23 1.91 9.52
CA ASP A 520 -11.28 1.86 8.49
C ASP A 520 -10.61 1.68 7.11
N GLU A 521 -10.40 0.42 6.74
CA GLU A 521 -10.46 0.01 5.34
C GLU A 521 -11.94 0.06 4.91
N GLU A 522 -12.33 1.08 4.15
CA GLU A 522 -13.41 1.00 3.16
C GLU A 522 -12.86 1.31 1.76
#